data_AF-A0A355YDA4-F1
#
_entry.id   AF-A0A355YDA4-F1
#
_cell.length_a   1.000
_cell.length_b   1.000
_cell.length_c   1.000
_cell.angle_alpha   90.00
_cell.angle_beta   90.00
_cell.angle_gamma   90.00
#
_symmetry.space_group_name_H-M   'P 1'
#
loop_
_entity.id
_entity.type
_entity.pdbx_description
1 polymer ?
#
loop_
_entity_poly.entity_id
_entity_poly.type
_entity_poly.pdbx_seq_one_letter_code
_entity_poly.pdbx_strand_id
1 'polypeptide(L)'
;FRLDAALLQWLGALLLFFALAGWLRRRNPGRFAWKPGHGPDWMPRALSAFSLAALLAFPVFMYAAPVTFARLLMPSAVPVDGLALTDAFAGSWQRGLTMALLLVLALQEAIALVLGARRWWLRRAGVALSLALATMFFAHASPMQAFGSGAPFAVFRSAHANTVAAPLFMAVGGMMLLFGLYYAWRTWGEIRPEPAPPARASA
;
A
#
# COMPACT_ATOMS: atom_id res chain seq x y z
N PHE A 1 -2.53 -16.94 27.89
CA PHE A 1 -3.13 -16.75 26.55
C PHE A 1 -4.13 -17.87 26.30
N ARG A 2 -5.43 -17.61 26.33
CA ARG A 2 -6.44 -18.57 25.85
C ARG A 2 -6.59 -18.30 24.36
N LEU A 3 -6.15 -19.23 23.52
CA LEU A 3 -6.47 -19.20 22.10
C LEU A 3 -7.93 -19.58 21.95
N ASP A 4 -8.73 -18.69 21.39
CA ASP A 4 -10.17 -18.88 21.24
C ASP A 4 -10.42 -20.15 20.40
N ALA A 5 -11.39 -20.97 20.80
CA ALA A 5 -11.70 -22.22 20.08
C ALA A 5 -11.96 -21.99 18.58
N ALA A 6 -12.52 -20.84 18.22
CA ALA A 6 -12.72 -20.40 16.85
C ALA A 6 -11.40 -20.23 16.08
N LEU A 7 -10.35 -19.69 16.72
CA LEU A 7 -9.04 -19.52 16.10
C LEU A 7 -8.37 -20.87 15.84
N LEU A 8 -8.48 -21.82 16.78
CA LEU A 8 -7.95 -23.18 16.61
C LEU A 8 -8.69 -23.94 15.50
N GLN A 9 -10.02 -23.81 15.43
CA GLN A 9 -10.82 -24.38 14.33
C GLN A 9 -10.42 -23.78 12.98
N TRP A 10 -10.20 -22.46 12.92
CA TRP A 10 -9.78 -21.77 11.72
C TRP A 10 -8.38 -22.22 11.25
N LEU A 11 -7.43 -22.35 12.18
CA LEU A 11 -6.09 -22.90 11.90
C LEU A 11 -6.17 -24.36 11.43
N GLY A 12 -7.01 -25.19 12.05
CA GLY A 12 -7.25 -26.57 11.62
C GLY A 12 -7.84 -26.65 10.21
N ALA A 13 -8.79 -25.79 9.88
CA ALA A 13 -9.38 -25.70 8.53
C ALA A 13 -8.34 -25.29 7.47
N LEU A 14 -7.49 -24.31 7.77
CA LEU A 14 -6.37 -23.94 6.90
C LEU A 14 -5.39 -25.08 6.69
N LEU A 15 -5.04 -25.80 7.76
CA LEU A 15 -4.14 -26.94 7.68
C LEU A 15 -4.72 -28.03 6.77
N LEU A 16 -6.00 -28.38 6.95
CA LEU A 16 -6.70 -29.34 6.10
C LEU A 16 -6.76 -28.87 4.64
N PHE A 17 -7.05 -27.59 4.40
CA PHE A 17 -7.08 -27.01 3.05
C PHE A 17 -5.72 -27.11 2.37
N PHE A 18 -4.64 -26.67 3.02
CA PHE A 18 -3.29 -26.74 2.45
C PHE A 18 -2.80 -28.18 2.28
N ALA A 19 -3.15 -29.10 3.18
CA ALA A 19 -2.87 -30.51 3.04
C ALA A 19 -3.59 -31.11 1.83
N LEU A 20 -4.88 -30.81 1.65
CA LEU A 20 -5.68 -31.25 0.50
C LEU A 20 -5.15 -30.65 -0.81
N ALA A 21 -4.88 -29.35 -0.84
CA ALA A 21 -4.31 -28.66 -1.99
C ALA A 21 -2.92 -29.24 -2.36
N GLY A 22 -2.10 -29.55 -1.36
CA GLY A 22 -0.82 -30.23 -1.54
C GLY A 22 -0.96 -31.66 -2.06
N TRP A 23 -1.92 -32.44 -1.54
CA TRP A 23 -2.22 -33.79 -2.02
C TRP A 23 -2.72 -33.78 -3.48
N LEU A 24 -3.64 -32.87 -3.81
CA LEU A 24 -4.15 -32.68 -5.17
C LEU A 24 -3.05 -32.26 -6.16
N ARG A 25 -2.15 -31.36 -5.76
CA ARG A 25 -0.98 -30.97 -6.57
C ARG A 25 -0.06 -32.14 -6.87
N ARG A 26 0.17 -33.04 -5.91
CA ARG A 26 1.00 -34.24 -6.12
C ARG A 26 0.35 -35.25 -7.04
N ARG A 27 -0.99 -35.40 -6.98
CA ARG A 27 -1.74 -36.36 -7.81
C ARG A 27 -1.94 -35.88 -9.24
N ASN A 28 -2.05 -34.57 -9.47
CA ASN A 28 -2.25 -33.99 -10.79
C ASN A 28 -1.34 -32.76 -11.01
N PRO A 29 -0.01 -32.95 -11.10
CA PRO A 29 0.94 -31.84 -11.20
C PRO A 29 0.66 -30.94 -12.42
N GLY A 30 0.22 -31.52 -13.54
CA GLY A 30 -0.12 -30.77 -14.76
C GLY A 30 -1.37 -29.89 -14.65
N ARG A 31 -2.38 -30.28 -13.84
CA ARG A 31 -3.60 -29.45 -13.65
C ARG A 31 -3.35 -28.21 -12.80
N PHE A 32 -2.31 -28.22 -11.99
CA PHE A 32 -1.90 -27.10 -11.13
C PHE A 32 -0.56 -26.49 -11.56
N ALA A 33 -0.07 -26.84 -12.76
CA ALA A 33 1.10 -26.23 -13.38
C ALA A 33 0.72 -24.82 -13.84
N TRP A 34 0.74 -23.87 -12.89
CA TRP A 34 0.62 -22.46 -13.22
C TRP A 34 1.97 -21.97 -13.75
N LYS A 35 2.05 -21.74 -15.06
CA LYS A 35 3.16 -21.00 -15.66
C LYS A 35 2.70 -19.55 -15.82
N PRO A 36 3.27 -18.59 -15.08
CA PRO A 36 2.95 -17.19 -15.27
C PRO A 36 3.25 -16.79 -16.72
N GLY A 37 2.27 -16.17 -17.39
CA GLY A 37 2.44 -15.71 -18.78
C GLY A 37 3.45 -14.57 -18.93
N HIS A 38 3.82 -13.91 -17.83
CA HIS A 38 4.74 -12.79 -17.83
C HIS A 38 5.69 -12.85 -16.63
N GLY A 39 6.88 -12.28 -16.79
CA GLY A 39 7.87 -12.19 -15.72
C GLY A 39 7.48 -11.21 -14.59
N PRO A 40 8.23 -11.20 -13.48
CA PRO A 40 7.95 -10.37 -12.31
C PRO A 40 8.06 -8.85 -12.57
N ASP A 41 8.76 -8.46 -13.64
CA ASP A 41 8.94 -7.06 -14.05
C ASP A 41 7.77 -6.54 -14.91
N TRP A 42 6.86 -7.43 -15.35
CA TRP A 42 5.78 -7.05 -16.23
C TRP A 42 4.73 -6.18 -15.52
N MET A 43 4.41 -5.05 -16.15
CA MET A 43 3.36 -4.14 -15.70
C MET A 43 2.68 -3.54 -16.94
N PRO A 44 1.39 -3.78 -17.17
CA PRO A 44 0.65 -3.12 -18.24
C PRO A 44 0.68 -1.61 -18.08
N ARG A 45 0.99 -0.88 -19.15
CA ARG A 45 0.99 0.60 -19.14
C ARG A 45 -0.36 1.16 -18.71
N ALA A 46 -1.46 0.57 -19.18
CA ALA A 46 -2.80 0.99 -18.78
C ALA A 46 -3.02 0.88 -17.25
N LEU A 47 -2.47 -0.18 -16.63
CA LEU A 47 -2.57 -0.37 -15.18
C LEU A 47 -1.71 0.64 -14.41
N SER A 48 -0.49 0.95 -14.89
CA SER A 48 0.33 2.02 -14.30
C SER A 48 -0.34 3.40 -14.46
N ALA A 49 -0.90 3.70 -15.64
CA ALA A 49 -1.59 4.96 -15.90
C ALA A 49 -2.83 5.12 -15.01
N PHE A 50 -3.65 4.07 -14.90
CA PHE A 50 -4.80 4.04 -14.01
C PHE A 50 -4.38 4.22 -12.54
N SER A 51 -3.36 3.48 -12.10
CA SER A 51 -2.84 3.58 -10.72
C SER A 51 -2.31 4.99 -10.42
N LEU A 52 -1.56 5.58 -11.35
CA LEU A 52 -1.06 6.94 -11.23
C LEU A 52 -2.20 7.96 -11.14
N ALA A 53 -3.17 7.88 -12.04
CA ALA A 53 -4.32 8.78 -12.05
C ALA A 53 -5.15 8.66 -10.77
N ALA A 54 -5.43 7.43 -10.33
CA ALA A 54 -6.15 7.17 -9.08
C ALA A 54 -5.40 7.71 -7.86
N LEU A 55 -4.07 7.53 -7.81
CA LEU A 55 -3.24 8.01 -6.73
C LEU A 55 -3.17 9.55 -6.68
N LEU A 56 -3.04 10.21 -7.83
CA LEU A 56 -3.04 11.67 -7.91
C LEU A 56 -4.40 12.26 -7.54
N ALA A 57 -5.48 11.68 -8.06
CA ALA A 57 -6.83 12.19 -7.89
C ALA A 57 -7.37 11.99 -6.47
N PHE A 58 -7.08 10.86 -5.82
CA PHE A 58 -7.60 10.57 -4.48
C PHE A 58 -6.57 10.82 -3.38
N PRO A 59 -5.61 9.92 -3.08
CA PRO A 59 -4.79 10.07 -1.88
C PRO A 59 -3.88 11.30 -1.93
N VAL A 60 -3.33 11.71 -3.07
CA VAL A 60 -2.52 12.95 -3.12
C VAL A 60 -3.39 14.19 -2.97
N PHE A 61 -4.43 14.35 -3.80
CA PHE A 61 -5.25 15.56 -3.77
C PHE A 61 -6.08 15.69 -2.48
N MET A 62 -6.72 14.61 -2.04
CA MET A 62 -7.48 14.59 -0.78
C MET A 62 -6.59 14.92 0.41
N TYR A 63 -5.37 14.38 0.46
CA TYR A 63 -4.45 14.65 1.55
C TYR A 63 -3.86 16.07 1.49
N ALA A 64 -3.70 16.64 0.30
CA ALA A 64 -3.17 17.99 0.10
C ALA A 64 -4.19 19.06 0.50
N ALA A 65 -5.43 18.91 0.06
CA ALA A 65 -6.49 19.88 0.19
C ALA A 65 -7.85 19.19 0.47
N PRO A 66 -8.05 18.62 1.67
CA PRO A 66 -9.21 17.78 1.99
C PRO A 66 -10.55 18.53 1.85
N VAL A 67 -10.61 19.81 2.24
CA VAL A 67 -11.81 20.65 2.09
C VAL A 67 -12.14 20.88 0.62
N THR A 68 -11.14 21.28 -0.19
CA THR A 68 -11.33 21.52 -1.63
C THR A 68 -11.75 20.24 -2.34
N PHE A 69 -11.08 19.13 -2.03
CA PHE A 69 -11.42 17.82 -2.57
C PHE A 69 -12.87 17.44 -2.27
N ALA A 70 -13.32 17.59 -1.01
CA ALA A 70 -14.69 17.30 -0.62
C ALA A 70 -15.71 18.21 -1.32
N ARG A 71 -15.42 19.53 -1.46
CA ARG A 71 -16.31 20.48 -2.17
C ARG A 71 -16.49 20.15 -3.65
N LEU A 72 -15.50 19.55 -4.29
CA LEU A 72 -15.61 19.15 -5.70
C LEU A 72 -16.47 17.91 -5.90
N LEU A 73 -16.57 17.04 -4.90
CA LEU A 73 -17.31 15.78 -4.98
C LEU A 73 -18.71 15.83 -4.37
N MET A 74 -18.90 16.69 -3.37
CA MET A 74 -20.16 16.78 -2.63
C MET A 74 -21.01 17.96 -3.12
N PRO A 75 -22.35 17.86 -3.06
CA PRO A 75 -23.23 19.00 -3.29
C PRO A 75 -22.91 20.16 -2.35
N SER A 76 -23.12 21.39 -2.80
CA SER A 76 -22.83 22.63 -2.05
C SER A 76 -23.57 22.74 -0.70
N ALA A 77 -24.67 21.99 -0.53
CA ALA A 77 -25.43 21.93 0.70
C ALA A 77 -24.75 21.15 1.84
N VAL A 78 -23.70 20.37 1.55
CA VAL A 78 -23.01 19.56 2.56
C VAL A 78 -21.91 20.39 3.25
N PRO A 79 -21.98 20.59 4.57
CA PRO A 79 -20.93 21.32 5.29
C PRO A 79 -19.64 20.51 5.33
N VAL A 80 -18.55 21.08 4.82
CA VAL A 80 -17.23 20.43 4.75
C VAL A 80 -16.15 21.09 5.61
N ASP A 81 -16.45 22.20 6.28
CA ASP A 81 -15.44 22.99 6.99
C ASP A 81 -14.82 22.22 8.18
N GLY A 82 -15.52 21.20 8.68
CA GLY A 82 -14.99 20.26 9.66
C GLY A 82 -13.79 19.41 9.16
N LEU A 83 -13.60 19.31 7.84
CA LEU A 83 -12.46 18.64 7.20
C LEU A 83 -11.23 19.56 7.07
N ALA A 84 -11.32 20.81 7.54
CA ALA A 84 -10.14 21.67 7.63
C ALA A 84 -9.10 21.01 8.55
N LEU A 85 -7.84 21.05 8.13
CA LEU A 85 -6.74 20.56 8.93
C LEU A 85 -6.55 21.47 10.16
N THR A 86 -6.08 20.89 11.27
CA THR A 86 -5.59 21.70 12.39
C THR A 86 -4.30 22.40 11.98
N ASP A 87 -4.03 23.59 12.54
CA ASP A 87 -2.82 24.34 12.18
C ASP A 87 -1.55 23.57 12.59
N ALA A 88 -1.62 22.86 13.73
CA ALA A 88 -0.57 21.97 14.19
C ALA A 88 -0.27 20.84 13.20
N PHE A 89 -1.29 20.20 12.62
CA PHE A 89 -1.10 19.16 11.63
C PHE A 89 -0.68 19.73 10.26
N ALA A 90 -1.28 20.84 9.84
CA ALA A 90 -1.02 21.48 8.55
C ALA A 90 0.45 21.87 8.39
N GLY A 91 1.08 22.40 9.45
CA GLY A 91 2.51 22.73 9.47
C GLY A 91 3.44 21.60 9.94
N SER A 92 2.90 20.40 10.22
CA SER A 92 3.69 19.32 10.81
C SER A 92 4.66 18.66 9.82
N TRP A 93 5.82 18.23 10.33
CA TRP A 93 6.74 17.42 9.55
C TRP A 93 6.13 16.09 9.16
N GLN A 94 5.23 15.51 9.99
CA GLN A 94 4.52 14.28 9.68
C GLN A 94 3.70 14.44 8.40
N ARG A 95 2.93 15.54 8.29
CA ARG A 95 2.15 15.84 7.09
C ARG A 95 3.05 15.99 5.87
N GLY A 96 4.11 16.79 6.00
CA GLY A 96 5.07 17.02 4.92
C GLY A 96 5.71 15.72 4.43
N LEU A 97 6.14 14.86 5.35
CA LEU A 97 6.74 13.57 5.01
C LEU A 97 5.74 12.62 4.35
N THR A 98 4.53 12.46 4.88
CA THR A 98 3.49 11.62 4.24
C THR A 98 3.19 12.11 2.82
N MET A 99 3.10 13.43 2.62
CA MET A 99 2.87 14.01 1.30
C MET A 99 4.03 13.68 0.34
N ALA A 100 5.27 13.87 0.79
CA ALA A 100 6.45 13.53 0.00
C ALA A 100 6.47 12.05 -0.39
N LEU A 101 6.14 11.15 0.54
CA LEU A 101 6.06 9.72 0.28
C LEU A 101 4.95 9.38 -0.74
N LEU A 102 3.77 10.00 -0.65
CA LEU A 102 2.70 9.83 -1.64
C LEU A 102 3.12 10.30 -3.04
N LEU A 103 3.84 11.42 -3.13
CA LEU A 103 4.39 11.92 -4.40
C LEU A 103 5.49 11.01 -4.96
N VAL A 104 6.34 10.43 -4.10
CA VAL A 104 7.33 9.42 -4.52
C VAL A 104 6.63 8.16 -5.04
N LEU A 105 5.50 7.76 -4.45
CA LEU A 105 4.70 6.64 -4.95
C LEU A 105 4.13 6.96 -6.35
N ALA A 106 3.63 8.19 -6.55
CA ALA A 106 3.18 8.65 -7.86
C ALA A 106 4.32 8.64 -8.88
N LEU A 107 5.50 9.12 -8.48
CA LEU A 107 6.67 9.10 -9.33
C LEU A 107 7.06 7.67 -9.73
N GLN A 108 6.99 6.69 -8.83
CA GLN A 108 7.23 5.29 -9.17
C GLN A 108 6.24 4.76 -10.21
N GLU A 109 4.95 5.09 -10.11
CA GLU A 109 3.96 4.70 -11.12
C GLU A 109 4.21 5.39 -12.47
N ALA A 110 4.61 6.67 -12.46
CA ALA A 110 4.98 7.39 -13.67
C ALA A 110 6.21 6.78 -14.36
N ILE A 111 7.25 6.41 -13.58
CA ILE A 111 8.43 5.72 -14.13
C ILE A 111 8.02 4.36 -14.71
N ALA A 112 7.23 3.58 -13.98
CA ALA A 112 6.75 2.27 -14.45
C ALA A 112 5.89 2.40 -15.73
N LEU A 113 5.09 3.46 -15.85
CA LEU A 113 4.32 3.79 -17.05
C LEU A 113 5.24 4.06 -18.25
N VAL A 114 6.24 4.94 -18.09
CA VAL A 114 7.20 5.28 -19.15
C VAL A 114 7.98 4.04 -19.59
N LEU A 115 8.49 3.27 -18.63
CA LEU A 115 9.27 2.06 -18.91
C LEU A 115 8.41 0.90 -19.43
N GLY A 116 7.10 0.89 -19.19
CA GLY A 116 6.22 -0.25 -19.48
C GLY A 116 6.58 -1.50 -18.65
N ALA A 117 7.28 -1.32 -17.54
CA ALA A 117 7.79 -2.39 -16.69
C ALA A 117 8.10 -1.84 -15.29
N ARG A 118 7.91 -2.67 -14.26
CA ARG A 118 8.31 -2.35 -12.89
C ARG A 118 9.63 -3.06 -12.59
N ARG A 119 10.74 -2.43 -13.00
CA ARG A 119 12.10 -2.95 -12.82
C ARG A 119 12.38 -3.32 -11.36
N TRP A 120 13.30 -4.24 -11.14
CA TRP A 120 13.62 -4.76 -9.82
C TRP A 120 13.96 -3.70 -8.76
N TRP A 121 14.64 -2.62 -9.13
CA TRP A 121 14.99 -1.54 -8.21
C TRP A 121 13.76 -0.71 -7.82
N LEU A 122 12.81 -0.51 -8.74
CA LEU A 122 11.51 0.11 -8.44
C LEU A 122 10.69 -0.76 -7.47
N ARG A 123 10.71 -2.09 -7.64
CA ARG A 123 10.04 -3.00 -6.70
C ARG A 123 10.61 -2.89 -5.30
N ARG A 124 11.95 -2.91 -5.16
CA ARG A 124 12.63 -2.78 -3.86
C ARG A 124 12.35 -1.42 -3.20
N ALA A 125 12.42 -0.34 -3.98
CA ALA A 125 12.07 0.98 -3.50
C ALA A 125 10.59 1.05 -3.07
N GLY A 126 9.69 0.40 -3.83
CA GLY A 126 8.27 0.29 -3.51
C GLY A 126 7.98 -0.44 -2.20
N VAL A 127 8.78 -1.44 -1.83
CA VAL A 127 8.69 -2.10 -0.51
C VAL A 127 8.99 -1.11 0.61
N ALA A 128 10.15 -0.44 0.55
CA ALA A 128 10.54 0.53 1.57
C ALA A 128 9.52 1.67 1.69
N LEU A 129 9.01 2.14 0.54
CA LEU A 129 7.99 3.17 0.47
C LEU A 129 6.66 2.74 1.09
N SER A 130 6.21 1.51 0.82
CA SER A 130 4.96 0.97 1.39
C SER A 130 5.07 0.85 2.92
N LEU A 131 6.21 0.39 3.43
CA LEU A 131 6.46 0.30 4.87
C LEU A 131 6.56 1.69 5.53
N ALA A 132 7.19 2.66 4.86
CA ALA A 132 7.23 4.03 5.35
C ALA A 132 5.84 4.67 5.41
N LEU A 133 5.05 4.55 4.33
CA LEU A 133 3.66 5.01 4.28
C LEU A 133 2.79 4.31 5.33
N ALA A 134 2.98 3.01 5.56
CA ALA A 134 2.27 2.27 6.61
C ALA A 134 2.53 2.87 7.99
N THR A 135 3.80 3.10 8.34
CA THR A 135 4.20 3.74 9.59
C THR A 135 3.58 5.12 9.73
N MET A 136 3.61 5.92 8.66
CA MET A 136 2.98 7.24 8.67
C MET A 136 1.47 7.11 8.89
N PHE A 137 0.75 6.26 8.15
CA PHE A 137 -0.69 6.13 8.34
C PHE A 137 -1.09 5.61 9.73
N PHE A 138 -0.32 4.68 10.32
CA PHE A 138 -0.53 4.31 11.72
C PHE A 138 -0.29 5.47 12.68
N ALA A 139 0.70 6.31 12.40
CA ALA A 139 0.93 7.52 13.17
C ALA A 139 -0.27 8.48 13.11
N HIS A 140 -0.93 8.60 11.94
CA HIS A 140 -2.12 9.45 11.77
C HIS A 140 -3.38 8.84 12.39
N ALA A 141 -3.43 7.51 12.50
CA ALA A 141 -4.54 6.78 13.14
C ALA A 141 -4.45 6.79 14.67
N SER A 142 -3.25 6.96 15.22
CA SER A 142 -3.03 6.96 16.65
C SER A 142 -3.34 8.33 17.25
N PRO A 143 -3.99 8.41 18.42
CA PRO A 143 -4.04 9.64 19.21
C PRO A 143 -2.62 9.94 19.71
N MET A 144 -1.81 10.56 18.86
CA MET A 144 -0.46 10.98 19.22
C MET A 144 -0.57 12.09 20.25
N GLN A 145 0.07 11.94 21.41
CA GLN A 145 0.27 13.09 22.28
C GLN A 145 1.21 14.06 21.56
N ALA A 146 0.86 15.33 21.50
CA ALA A 146 1.78 16.35 21.03
C ALA A 146 3.06 16.31 21.89
N PHE A 147 4.22 16.19 21.23
CA PHE A 147 5.51 16.29 21.91
C PHE A 147 5.56 17.62 22.69
N GLY A 148 5.54 17.52 24.02
CA GLY A 148 5.71 18.65 24.94
C GLY A 148 4.44 19.32 25.48
N SER A 149 3.27 19.20 24.85
CA SER A 149 2.06 19.94 25.30
C SER A 149 0.95 19.08 25.92
N GLY A 150 1.05 17.75 25.85
CA GLY A 150 0.05 16.83 26.44
C GLY A 150 -1.32 16.83 25.74
N ALA A 151 -1.56 17.74 24.78
CA ALA A 151 -2.78 17.77 23.99
C ALA A 151 -2.76 16.68 22.90
N PRO A 152 -3.88 15.98 22.65
CA PRO A 152 -3.97 15.01 21.56
C PRO A 152 -3.82 15.72 20.21
N PHE A 153 -2.94 15.19 19.37
CA PHE A 153 -2.67 15.67 18.02
C PHE A 153 -3.80 15.20 17.09
N ALA A 154 -4.66 16.14 16.67
CA ALA A 154 -5.77 15.89 15.77
C ALA A 154 -5.40 16.32 14.34
N VAL A 155 -5.78 15.52 13.34
CA VAL A 155 -5.57 15.81 11.92
C VAL A 155 -6.55 16.89 11.46
N PHE A 156 -7.83 16.69 11.77
CA PHE A 156 -8.92 17.59 11.38
C PHE A 156 -9.40 18.45 12.55
N ARG A 157 -10.00 19.61 12.26
CA ARG A 157 -10.61 20.47 13.29
C ARG A 157 -11.85 19.81 13.92
N SER A 158 -12.62 19.04 13.15
CA SER A 158 -13.79 18.32 13.65
C SER A 158 -13.38 17.04 14.39
N ALA A 159 -13.84 16.89 15.64
CA ALA A 159 -13.66 15.65 16.40
C ALA A 159 -14.28 14.45 15.66
N HIS A 160 -15.48 14.62 15.09
CA HIS A 160 -16.16 13.57 14.32
C HIS A 160 -15.37 13.15 13.07
N ALA A 161 -14.77 14.11 12.36
CA ALA A 161 -13.93 13.79 11.21
C ALA A 161 -12.72 12.94 11.62
N ASN A 162 -12.11 13.22 12.78
CA ASN A 162 -11.01 12.39 13.30
C ASN A 162 -11.48 11.00 13.73
N THR A 163 -12.66 10.85 14.36
CA THR A 163 -13.17 9.52 14.75
C THR A 163 -13.46 8.63 13.55
N VAL A 164 -13.86 9.22 12.42
CA VAL A 164 -14.08 8.49 11.16
C VAL A 164 -12.76 8.24 10.43
N ALA A 165 -11.85 9.21 10.42
CA ALA A 165 -10.58 9.09 9.68
C ALA A 165 -9.57 8.13 10.33
N ALA A 166 -9.52 8.06 11.66
CA ALA A 166 -8.58 7.19 12.38
C ALA A 166 -8.64 5.71 11.95
N PRO A 167 -9.81 5.02 11.91
CA PRO A 167 -9.88 3.65 11.43
C PRO A 167 -9.54 3.51 9.95
N LEU A 168 -9.81 4.53 9.13
CA LEU A 168 -9.43 4.53 7.71
C LEU A 168 -7.91 4.62 7.54
N PHE A 169 -7.24 5.52 8.26
CA PHE A 169 -5.78 5.57 8.29
C PHE A 169 -5.18 4.25 8.78
N MET A 170 -5.77 3.64 9.82
CA MET A 170 -5.32 2.33 10.30
C MET A 170 -5.48 1.24 9.23
N ALA A 171 -6.62 1.18 8.54
CA ALA A 171 -6.88 0.22 7.49
C ALA A 171 -5.93 0.39 6.29
N VAL A 172 -5.75 1.63 5.83
CA VAL A 172 -4.82 1.95 4.74
C VAL A 172 -3.38 1.64 5.14
N GLY A 173 -2.97 2.00 6.35
CA GLY A 173 -1.66 1.66 6.90
C GLY A 173 -1.44 0.15 6.98
N GLY A 174 -2.45 -0.60 7.45
CA GLY A 174 -2.43 -2.07 7.48
C GLY A 174 -2.30 -2.69 6.10
N MET A 175 -3.05 -2.18 5.12
CA MET A 175 -2.96 -2.62 3.73
C MET A 175 -1.56 -2.35 3.15
N MET A 176 -1.00 -1.16 3.38
CA MET A 176 0.36 -0.82 2.93
C MET A 176 1.43 -1.70 3.59
N LEU A 177 1.27 -2.02 4.88
CA LEU A 177 2.16 -2.94 5.60
C LEU A 177 2.10 -4.34 4.98
N LEU A 178 0.90 -4.88 4.79
CA LEU A 178 0.71 -6.22 4.20
C LEU A 178 1.26 -6.29 2.78
N PHE A 179 1.01 -5.28 1.94
CA PHE A 179 1.59 -5.20 0.60
C PHE A 179 3.11 -5.08 0.66
N GLY A 180 3.66 -4.22 1.51
CA GLY A 180 5.10 -4.07 1.69
C GLY A 180 5.77 -5.39 2.08
N LEU A 181 5.23 -6.09 3.08
CA LEU A 181 5.73 -7.40 3.52
C LEU A 181 5.57 -8.48 2.45
N TYR A 182 4.44 -8.52 1.76
CA TYR A 182 4.21 -9.45 0.66
C TYR A 182 5.21 -9.23 -0.49
N TYR A 183 5.44 -7.98 -0.89
CA TYR A 183 6.41 -7.66 -1.92
C TYR A 183 7.85 -7.88 -1.45
N ALA A 184 8.16 -7.65 -0.18
CA ALA A 184 9.46 -7.97 0.41
C ALA A 184 9.74 -9.48 0.32
N TRP A 185 8.79 -10.29 0.77
CA TRP A 185 8.85 -11.75 0.69
C TRP A 185 9.00 -12.24 -0.76
N ARG A 186 8.18 -11.70 -1.68
CA ARG A 186 8.24 -12.05 -3.10
C ARG A 186 9.59 -11.69 -3.73
N THR A 187 10.16 -10.53 -3.37
CA THR A 187 11.46 -10.07 -3.88
C THR A 187 12.60 -10.92 -3.31
N TRP A 188 12.47 -11.36 -2.06
CA TRP A 188 13.44 -12.26 -1.41
C TRP A 188 13.42 -13.66 -2.04
N GLY A 189 12.24 -14.20 -2.35
CA GLY A 189 12.08 -15.50 -3.01
C GLY A 189 12.30 -15.49 -4.53
N GLU A 190 12.67 -14.36 -5.12
CA GLU A 190 12.85 -14.23 -6.56
C GLU A 190 14.18 -14.85 -7.01
N ILE A 191 14.13 -16.03 -7.64
CA ILE A 191 15.28 -16.64 -8.31
C ILE A 191 15.42 -16.00 -9.69
N ARG A 192 16.48 -15.23 -9.90
CA ARG A 192 16.79 -14.65 -11.21
C ARG A 192 17.45 -15.72 -12.08
N PRO A 193 16.97 -15.95 -13.31
CA PRO A 193 17.71 -16.75 -14.28
C PRO A 193 19.08 -16.12 -14.50
N GLU A 194 20.13 -16.95 -14.54
CA GLU A 194 21.44 -16.46 -14.95
C GLU A 194 21.37 -15.88 -16.38
N PRO A 195 22.15 -14.82 -16.67
CA PRO A 195 22.32 -14.35 -18.05
C PRO A 195 22.72 -15.54 -18.93
N ALA A 196 22.04 -15.72 -20.05
CA ALA A 196 22.44 -16.74 -21.01
C ALA A 196 23.92 -16.55 -21.37
N PRO A 197 24.73 -17.63 -21.44
CA PRO A 197 26.11 -17.51 -21.86
C PRO A 197 26.17 -16.78 -23.21
N PRO A 198 27.17 -15.92 -23.45
CA PRO A 198 27.34 -15.30 -24.76
C PRO A 198 27.36 -16.42 -25.79
N ALA A 199 26.54 -16.28 -26.84
CA ALA A 199 26.54 -17.22 -27.95
C ALA A 199 27.98 -17.34 -28.43
N ARG A 200 28.56 -18.56 -28.38
CA ARG A 200 29.89 -18.79 -28.96
C ARG A 200 29.78 -18.37 -30.43
N ALA A 201 30.58 -17.39 -30.83
CA ALA A 201 30.75 -17.08 -32.23
C ALA A 201 31.24 -18.36 -32.92
N SER A 202 30.41 -18.92 -33.78
CA SER A 202 30.83 -19.98 -34.69
C SER A 202 31.85 -19.37 -35.65
N ALA A 203 33.11 -19.76 -35.49
CA ALA A 203 34.17 -19.54 -36.48
C ALA A 203 34.19 -20.70 -37.47
#